data_AF-H2MRV4-F1
#
_entry.id   AF-H2MRV4-F1
#
_cell.length_a   1.000
_cell.length_b   1.000
_cell.length_c   1.000
_cell.angle_alpha   90.00
_cell.angle_beta   90.00
_cell.angle_gamma   90.00
#
_symmetry.space_group_name_H-M   'P 1'
#
loop_
_entity.id
_entity.type
_entity.pdbx_description
1 polymer ?
#
loop_
_entity_poly.entity_id
_entity_poly.type
_entity_poly.pdbx_seq_one_letter_code
_entity_poly.pdbx_strand_id
1 'polypeptide(L)'
;MPATEIPFIMKVLRCVVVIKILFFEGSAEEGNIQPPDFRKVPVLGRADWLRITDETIGVDKDRERLREAAKQREALKLCVHLSQGQRKKKLEAKKVREQIEEEKRKQMDLEEANYREEKRKEAVQKAELQLYHQTDRVKGLHRALLLTEVLKEREAQMELKQQTKSATERWEKEILEKIMTREDEAMKQQEEKTLKKRRERMAFAEDLKNQMKENELIREQQEQKEKQKDQEEIQRLFELQQREQRTDLQQREHLRKIEAQKQEIEEEQRKLFLSAKQKMTKLRKEKDREIIRFKLMIIYAASQSRHQHVMTEERKFAEKNVQLTAEEEKRFQEYSQQVIDAAAEAKKMLFPLYKAARKGNPPEDGPASRGVQPTCLVQDVSGAVMPRIVTRKTEKIKKLHEAADINQAKRRLGFTWP
;
A
#
# COMPACT_ATOMS: atom_id res chain seq x y z
N MET A 1 29.11 -28.70 -96.37
CA MET A 1 28.85 -28.20 -97.74
C MET A 1 30.14 -27.67 -98.31
N PRO A 2 30.43 -27.91 -99.60
CA PRO A 2 30.32 -29.15 -100.37
C PRO A 2 31.74 -29.74 -100.60
N ALA A 3 31.93 -31.04 -100.85
CA ALA A 3 31.72 -31.72 -102.15
C ALA A 3 32.50 -30.99 -103.26
N THR A 4 33.44 -31.58 -103.98
CA THR A 4 33.36 -32.68 -104.95
C THR A 4 34.80 -32.81 -105.52
N GLU A 5 35.31 -33.83 -106.21
CA GLU A 5 34.78 -34.74 -107.22
C GLU A 5 35.83 -35.87 -107.37
N ILE A 6 35.42 -37.11 -107.13
CA ILE A 6 35.74 -38.27 -107.96
C ILE A 6 35.02 -37.99 -109.33
N PRO A 7 35.25 -38.62 -110.50
CA PRO A 7 35.94 -39.88 -110.72
C PRO A 7 36.52 -40.16 -112.14
N PHE A 8 36.81 -41.44 -112.40
CA PHE A 8 36.41 -42.13 -113.64
C PHE A 8 37.22 -41.82 -114.94
N ILE A 9 37.39 -42.70 -115.92
CA ILE A 9 37.18 -44.14 -116.08
C ILE A 9 37.63 -44.48 -117.51
N MET A 10 37.80 -45.78 -117.76
CA MET A 10 37.44 -46.47 -119.01
C MET A 10 38.15 -46.03 -120.30
N LYS A 11 38.92 -46.91 -120.91
CA LYS A 11 38.48 -48.02 -121.79
C LYS A 11 38.81 -47.63 -123.24
N VAL A 12 39.58 -48.50 -123.90
CA VAL A 12 39.08 -49.37 -124.97
C VAL A 12 38.95 -48.61 -126.29
N LEU A 13 39.72 -49.02 -127.27
CA LEU A 13 39.29 -49.70 -128.51
C LEU A 13 40.49 -49.59 -129.45
N ARG A 14 41.10 -50.71 -129.85
CA ARG A 14 40.68 -51.56 -130.98
C ARG A 14 40.61 -50.78 -132.28
N CYS A 15 41.54 -51.12 -133.17
CA CYS A 15 41.43 -51.34 -134.63
C CYS A 15 42.88 -51.50 -135.08
N VAL A 16 43.45 -52.71 -135.21
CA VAL A 16 43.10 -53.80 -136.13
C VAL A 16 42.82 -53.27 -137.53
N VAL A 17 43.46 -53.93 -138.50
CA VAL A 17 43.10 -54.07 -139.90
C VAL A 17 43.81 -53.06 -140.84
N VAL A 18 44.45 -53.41 -141.96
CA VAL A 18 44.89 -54.69 -142.57
C VAL A 18 45.50 -54.39 -143.96
N ILE A 19 46.30 -55.33 -144.51
CA ILE A 19 46.49 -55.62 -145.97
C ILE A 19 47.29 -54.56 -146.78
N LYS A 20 48.14 -54.84 -147.78
CA LYS A 20 48.27 -55.86 -148.87
C LYS A 20 49.77 -55.91 -149.24
N ILE A 21 50.47 -57.05 -149.37
CA ILE A 21 50.49 -58.04 -150.48
C ILE A 21 50.72 -57.42 -151.87
N LEU A 22 51.87 -57.74 -152.49
CA LEU A 22 52.12 -58.11 -153.92
C LEU A 22 53.53 -58.78 -153.96
N PHE A 23 53.71 -60.10 -154.17
CA PHE A 23 53.72 -60.92 -155.40
C PHE A 23 54.82 -60.59 -156.44
N PHE A 24 55.73 -61.54 -156.71
CA PHE A 24 56.02 -62.06 -158.07
C PHE A 24 56.82 -63.39 -158.04
N GLU A 25 56.63 -64.21 -159.08
CA GLU A 25 56.85 -65.67 -159.21
C GLU A 25 58.15 -66.11 -159.93
N GLY A 26 58.39 -67.43 -159.88
CA GLY A 26 59.03 -68.29 -160.90
C GLY A 26 59.98 -69.33 -160.27
N SER A 27 60.04 -70.63 -160.60
CA SER A 27 59.31 -71.58 -161.46
C SER A 27 59.65 -73.01 -160.95
N ALA A 28 58.83 -74.00 -161.29
CA ALA A 28 58.94 -75.43 -160.95
C ALA A 28 60.03 -76.19 -161.74
N GLU A 29 60.41 -77.39 -161.26
CA GLU A 29 60.29 -78.65 -162.03
C GLU A 29 60.42 -79.90 -161.12
N GLU A 30 59.59 -80.91 -161.41
CA GLU A 30 59.46 -82.22 -160.74
C GLU A 30 60.31 -83.31 -161.43
N GLY A 31 60.67 -84.39 -160.70
CA GLY A 31 61.27 -85.58 -161.30
C GLY A 31 61.67 -86.72 -160.33
N ASN A 32 60.69 -87.50 -159.89
CA ASN A 32 60.61 -88.96 -159.63
C ASN A 32 61.89 -89.85 -159.38
N ILE A 33 61.87 -90.71 -158.34
CA ILE A 33 62.02 -92.21 -158.33
C ILE A 33 62.29 -92.79 -156.89
N GLN A 34 61.79 -94.02 -156.66
CA GLN A 34 61.43 -94.86 -155.50
C GLN A 34 62.47 -95.40 -154.43
N PRO A 35 62.00 -96.04 -153.31
CA PRO A 35 62.71 -96.45 -152.04
C PRO A 35 63.19 -97.95 -152.02
N PRO A 36 64.08 -98.50 -151.13
CA PRO A 36 63.85 -98.92 -149.68
C PRO A 36 65.14 -99.03 -148.73
N ASP A 37 65.10 -98.91 -147.38
CA ASP A 37 65.01 -99.85 -146.19
C ASP A 37 66.31 -100.37 -145.46
N PHE A 38 66.21 -100.41 -144.11
CA PHE A 38 66.88 -101.16 -143.02
C PHE A 38 68.05 -100.61 -142.14
N ARG A 39 67.67 -100.34 -140.87
CA ARG A 39 68.27 -100.82 -139.60
C ARG A 39 69.79 -100.68 -139.37
N LYS A 40 70.18 -99.62 -138.61
CA LYS A 40 71.16 -99.59 -137.50
C LYS A 40 71.31 -98.13 -137.02
N VAL A 41 70.47 -97.70 -136.08
CA VAL A 41 70.44 -96.33 -135.53
C VAL A 41 71.02 -96.34 -134.11
N PRO A 42 72.02 -95.52 -133.76
CA PRO A 42 72.35 -95.23 -132.36
C PRO A 42 71.33 -94.22 -131.81
N VAL A 43 70.55 -94.63 -130.80
CA VAL A 43 69.54 -93.78 -130.15
C VAL A 43 70.23 -92.84 -129.15
N LEU A 44 70.14 -91.53 -129.40
CA LEU A 44 70.68 -90.48 -128.55
C LEU A 44 69.87 -90.32 -127.25
N GLY A 45 70.54 -90.22 -126.09
CA GLY A 45 69.91 -90.10 -124.77
C GLY A 45 69.29 -88.72 -124.49
N ARG A 46 68.36 -88.62 -123.53
CA ARG A 46 67.63 -87.37 -123.22
C ARG A 46 68.57 -86.22 -122.78
N ALA A 47 69.70 -86.53 -122.15
CA ALA A 47 70.74 -85.55 -121.83
C ALA A 47 71.52 -85.09 -123.08
N ASP A 48 71.73 -85.97 -124.06
CA ASP A 48 72.31 -85.63 -125.35
C ASP A 48 71.33 -84.83 -126.21
N TRP A 49 70.02 -85.13 -126.13
CA TRP A 49 68.97 -84.32 -126.76
C TRP A 49 68.86 -82.94 -126.10
N LEU A 50 68.92 -82.82 -124.76
CA LEU A 50 68.94 -81.54 -124.05
C LEU A 50 70.23 -80.74 -124.33
N ARG A 51 71.38 -81.41 -124.47
CA ARG A 51 72.63 -80.77 -124.92
C ARG A 51 72.51 -80.27 -126.37
N ILE A 52 71.99 -81.10 -127.27
CA ILE A 52 71.78 -80.71 -128.68
C ILE A 52 70.71 -79.61 -128.78
N THR A 53 69.65 -79.61 -127.96
CA THR A 53 68.68 -78.50 -127.93
C THR A 53 69.27 -77.23 -127.32
N ASP A 54 70.08 -77.31 -126.25
CA ASP A 54 70.83 -76.15 -125.72
C ASP A 54 71.91 -75.66 -126.72
N GLU A 55 72.44 -76.52 -127.60
CA GLU A 55 73.40 -76.19 -128.68
C GLU A 55 72.72 -75.69 -129.98
N THR A 56 71.53 -76.20 -130.32
CA THR A 56 70.78 -75.81 -131.54
C THR A 56 69.81 -74.64 -131.30
N ILE A 57 69.33 -74.47 -130.07
CA ILE A 57 68.67 -73.27 -129.58
C ILE A 57 69.69 -72.61 -128.65
N GLY A 58 70.64 -71.86 -129.23
CA GLY A 58 71.74 -71.19 -128.52
C GLY A 58 71.26 -70.17 -127.48
N VAL A 59 70.76 -70.65 -126.35
CA VAL A 59 70.48 -69.87 -125.15
C VAL A 59 71.77 -69.87 -124.35
N ASP A 60 72.67 -68.96 -124.73
CA ASP A 60 73.92 -68.68 -124.05
C ASP A 60 73.66 -68.36 -122.56
N LYS A 61 73.86 -69.34 -121.68
CA LYS A 61 73.76 -69.15 -120.22
C LYS A 61 74.71 -68.03 -119.74
N ASP A 62 75.85 -67.84 -120.40
CA ASP A 62 76.77 -66.73 -120.13
C ASP A 62 76.23 -65.38 -120.61
N ARG A 63 75.50 -65.35 -121.72
CA ARG A 63 74.81 -64.14 -122.21
C ARG A 63 73.65 -63.76 -121.29
N GLU A 64 72.98 -64.73 -120.67
CA GLU A 64 71.97 -64.48 -119.64
C GLU A 64 72.60 -63.95 -118.35
N ARG A 65 73.69 -64.55 -117.85
CA ARG A 65 74.45 -64.01 -116.70
C ARG A 65 74.99 -62.60 -116.96
N LEU A 66 75.45 -62.32 -118.19
CA LEU A 66 75.88 -60.98 -118.59
C LEU A 66 74.70 -60.00 -118.63
N ARG A 67 73.51 -60.42 -119.10
CA ARG A 67 72.29 -59.61 -119.03
C ARG A 67 71.85 -59.36 -117.60
N GLU A 68 71.94 -60.35 -116.72
CA GLU A 68 71.62 -60.20 -115.30
C GLU A 68 72.63 -59.31 -114.57
N ALA A 69 73.94 -59.48 -114.81
CA ALA A 69 74.98 -58.62 -114.28
C ALA A 69 74.87 -57.18 -114.81
N ALA A 70 74.47 -57.00 -116.08
CA ALA A 70 74.16 -55.69 -116.65
C ALA A 70 72.94 -55.06 -115.96
N LYS A 71 71.84 -55.82 -115.76
CA LYS A 71 70.67 -55.39 -114.99
C LYS A 71 71.01 -55.04 -113.54
N GLN A 72 71.89 -55.81 -112.89
CA GLN A 72 72.36 -55.53 -111.53
C GLN A 72 73.23 -54.25 -111.49
N ARG A 73 74.13 -54.05 -112.45
CA ARG A 73 74.93 -52.81 -112.56
C ARG A 73 74.06 -51.59 -112.85
N GLU A 74 73.06 -51.74 -113.69
CA GLU A 74 72.09 -50.69 -114.00
C GLU A 74 71.23 -50.36 -112.77
N ALA A 75 70.77 -51.38 -112.04
CA ALA A 75 70.10 -51.22 -110.76
C ALA A 75 70.99 -50.56 -109.70
N LEU A 76 72.28 -50.88 -109.63
CA LEU A 76 73.26 -50.23 -108.74
C LEU A 76 73.50 -48.77 -109.15
N LYS A 77 73.60 -48.46 -110.44
CA LYS A 77 73.71 -47.08 -110.93
C LYS A 77 72.46 -46.27 -110.57
N LEU A 78 71.27 -46.83 -110.79
CA LEU A 78 70.01 -46.22 -110.36
C LEU A 78 69.96 -46.03 -108.84
N CYS A 79 70.49 -46.98 -108.05
CA CYS A 79 70.60 -46.87 -106.60
C CYS A 79 71.58 -45.77 -106.15
N VAL A 80 72.73 -45.61 -106.82
CA VAL A 80 73.70 -44.54 -106.56
C VAL A 80 73.12 -43.17 -106.95
N HIS A 81 72.43 -43.06 -108.10
CA HIS A 81 71.75 -41.83 -108.51
C HIS A 81 70.58 -41.47 -107.60
N LEU A 82 69.79 -42.45 -107.16
CA LEU A 82 68.74 -42.26 -106.15
C LEU A 82 69.34 -41.78 -104.82
N SER A 83 70.46 -42.37 -104.40
CA SER A 83 71.19 -41.97 -103.18
C SER A 83 71.76 -40.55 -103.29
N GLN A 84 72.32 -40.17 -104.44
CA GLN A 84 72.81 -38.81 -104.71
C GLN A 84 71.65 -37.80 -104.75
N GLY A 85 70.53 -38.15 -105.39
CA GLY A 85 69.32 -37.33 -105.41
C GLY A 85 68.74 -37.12 -104.01
N GLN A 86 68.71 -38.17 -103.18
CA GLN A 86 68.32 -38.06 -101.77
C GLN A 86 69.26 -37.17 -100.96
N ARG A 87 70.58 -37.21 -101.19
CA ARG A 87 71.54 -36.32 -100.53
C ARG A 87 71.32 -34.85 -100.90
N LYS A 88 71.10 -34.55 -102.18
CA LYS A 88 70.77 -33.19 -102.66
C LYS A 88 69.48 -32.67 -102.04
N LYS A 89 68.41 -33.48 -102.05
CA LYS A 89 67.12 -33.14 -101.38
C LYS A 89 67.30 -32.91 -99.89
N LYS A 90 68.14 -33.69 -99.19
CA LYS A 90 68.45 -33.48 -97.77
C LYS A 90 69.22 -32.18 -97.52
N LEU A 91 70.14 -31.80 -98.40
CA LEU A 91 70.88 -30.54 -98.29
C LEU A 91 69.99 -29.33 -98.55
N GLU A 92 69.14 -29.39 -99.57
CA GLU A 92 68.15 -28.33 -99.84
C GLU A 92 67.14 -28.21 -98.70
N ALA A 93 66.63 -29.34 -98.18
CA ALA A 93 65.74 -29.35 -97.02
C ALA A 93 66.42 -28.77 -95.76
N LYS A 94 67.73 -28.96 -95.57
CA LYS A 94 68.48 -28.33 -94.48
C LYS A 94 68.55 -26.81 -94.67
N LYS A 95 68.91 -26.33 -95.86
CA LYS A 95 68.94 -24.88 -96.16
C LYS A 95 67.59 -24.21 -95.95
N VAL A 96 66.51 -24.87 -96.37
CA VAL A 96 65.14 -24.37 -96.16
C VAL A 96 64.79 -24.34 -94.66
N ARG A 97 65.20 -25.35 -93.88
CA ARG A 97 65.01 -25.35 -92.42
C ARG A 97 65.79 -24.22 -91.74
N GLU A 98 67.04 -24.02 -92.13
CA GLU A 98 67.89 -22.94 -91.62
C GLU A 98 67.28 -21.56 -91.92
N GLN A 99 66.79 -21.33 -93.14
CA GLN A 99 66.10 -20.08 -93.50
C GLN A 99 64.82 -19.86 -92.69
N ILE A 100 63.98 -20.89 -92.52
CA ILE A 100 62.78 -20.82 -91.69
C ILE A 100 63.14 -20.54 -90.23
N GLU A 101 64.21 -21.15 -89.70
CA GLU A 101 64.68 -20.91 -88.35
C GLU A 101 65.23 -19.49 -88.16
N GLU A 102 65.98 -18.96 -89.14
CA GLU A 102 66.46 -17.57 -89.13
C GLU A 102 65.31 -16.56 -89.24
N GLU A 103 64.31 -16.81 -90.07
CA GLU A 103 63.11 -15.98 -90.16
C GLU A 103 62.31 -15.98 -88.86
N LYS A 104 62.18 -17.13 -88.20
CA LYS A 104 61.57 -17.23 -86.86
C LYS A 104 62.35 -16.44 -85.81
N ARG A 105 63.68 -16.49 -85.84
CA ARG A 105 64.52 -15.67 -84.95
C ARG A 105 64.29 -14.18 -85.19
N LYS A 106 64.28 -13.74 -86.45
CA LYS A 106 63.96 -12.36 -86.81
C LYS A 106 62.56 -11.95 -86.35
N GLN A 107 61.56 -12.83 -86.46
CA GLN A 107 60.22 -12.58 -85.95
C GLN A 107 60.21 -12.42 -84.43
N MET A 108 60.90 -13.31 -83.70
CA MET A 108 61.03 -13.20 -82.25
C MET A 108 61.75 -11.90 -81.84
N ASP A 109 62.81 -11.50 -82.55
CA ASP A 109 63.51 -10.24 -82.29
C ASP A 109 62.59 -9.02 -82.51
N LEU A 110 61.73 -9.06 -83.55
CA LEU A 110 60.75 -8.01 -83.83
C LEU A 110 59.64 -7.98 -82.77
N GLU A 111 59.12 -9.13 -82.34
CA GLU A 111 58.12 -9.24 -81.28
C GLU A 111 58.67 -8.75 -79.93
N GLU A 112 59.90 -9.14 -79.60
CA GLU A 112 60.57 -8.69 -78.38
C GLU A 112 60.85 -7.18 -78.43
N ALA A 113 61.25 -6.64 -79.59
CA ALA A 113 61.41 -5.21 -79.78
C ALA A 113 60.09 -4.46 -79.59
N ASN A 114 58.99 -4.94 -80.18
CA ASN A 114 57.65 -4.36 -80.03
C ASN A 114 57.20 -4.40 -78.56
N TYR A 115 57.35 -5.53 -77.88
CA TYR A 115 57.00 -5.66 -76.46
C TYR A 115 57.79 -4.70 -75.57
N ARG A 116 59.10 -4.56 -75.82
CA ARG A 116 59.95 -3.60 -75.11
C ARG A 116 59.53 -2.16 -75.39
N GLU A 117 59.14 -1.85 -76.63
CA GLU A 117 58.62 -0.53 -77.00
C GLU A 117 57.29 -0.23 -76.31
N GLU A 118 56.36 -1.19 -76.26
CA GLU A 118 55.10 -1.06 -75.52
C GLU A 118 55.33 -0.80 -74.04
N LYS A 119 56.20 -1.58 -73.39
CA LYS A 119 56.56 -1.36 -71.98
C LYS A 119 57.18 0.02 -71.77
N ARG A 120 58.01 0.47 -72.70
CA ARG A 120 58.56 1.83 -72.66
C ARG A 120 57.47 2.88 -72.80
N LYS A 121 56.52 2.72 -73.72
CA LYS A 121 55.38 3.63 -73.90
C LYS A 121 54.51 3.69 -72.65
N GLU A 122 54.16 2.54 -72.06
CA GLU A 122 53.42 2.46 -70.80
C GLU A 122 54.15 3.19 -69.65
N ALA A 123 55.47 2.97 -69.52
CA ALA A 123 56.27 3.62 -68.50
C ALA A 123 56.32 5.14 -68.70
N VAL A 124 56.46 5.62 -69.94
CA VAL A 124 56.42 7.03 -70.28
C VAL A 124 55.05 7.63 -69.98
N GLN A 125 53.95 7.01 -70.41
CA GLN A 125 52.59 7.47 -70.13
C GLN A 125 52.31 7.55 -68.63
N LYS A 126 52.75 6.55 -67.87
CA LYS A 126 52.62 6.56 -66.41
C LYS A 126 53.39 7.73 -65.78
N ALA A 127 54.61 8.00 -66.25
CA ALA A 127 55.40 9.14 -65.79
C ALA A 127 54.76 10.48 -66.19
N GLU A 128 54.26 10.60 -67.42
CA GLU A 128 53.53 11.79 -67.89
C GLU A 128 52.30 12.07 -67.05
N LEU A 129 51.51 11.03 -66.74
CA LEU A 129 50.34 11.13 -65.87
C LEU A 129 50.73 11.59 -64.46
N GLN A 130 51.80 11.02 -63.89
CA GLN A 130 52.31 11.44 -62.57
C GLN A 130 52.74 12.90 -62.57
N LEU A 131 53.46 13.35 -63.59
CA LEU A 131 53.85 14.76 -63.74
C LEU A 131 52.62 15.67 -63.89
N TYR A 132 51.62 15.24 -64.67
CA TYR A 132 50.37 15.98 -64.82
C TYR A 132 49.66 16.18 -63.47
N HIS A 133 49.53 15.12 -62.66
CA HIS A 133 48.95 15.21 -61.30
C HIS A 133 49.79 16.05 -60.34
N GLN A 134 51.09 16.20 -60.60
CA GLN A 134 51.96 17.06 -59.79
C GLN A 134 51.79 18.55 -60.07
N THR A 135 51.20 18.94 -61.21
CA THR A 135 50.97 20.36 -61.52
C THR A 135 50.05 21.02 -60.50
N ASP A 136 50.37 22.25 -60.09
CA ASP A 136 49.64 22.94 -59.03
C ASP A 136 48.17 23.20 -59.38
N ARG A 137 47.88 23.40 -60.67
CA ARG A 137 46.50 23.52 -61.16
C ARG A 137 45.70 22.25 -60.91
N VAL A 138 46.27 21.08 -61.20
CA VAL A 138 45.61 19.80 -61.00
C VAL A 138 45.48 19.48 -59.51
N LYS A 139 46.51 19.73 -58.70
CA LYS A 139 46.42 19.62 -57.23
C LYS A 139 45.34 20.53 -56.66
N GLY A 140 45.24 21.77 -57.14
CA GLY A 140 44.20 22.72 -56.75
C GLY A 140 42.80 22.19 -57.08
N LEU A 141 42.61 21.62 -58.27
CA LEU A 141 41.35 20.98 -58.66
C LEU A 141 41.00 19.78 -57.76
N HIS A 142 41.94 18.90 -57.46
CA HIS A 142 41.71 17.74 -56.57
C HIS A 142 41.34 18.18 -55.15
N ARG A 143 41.99 19.23 -54.63
CA ARG A 143 41.63 19.84 -53.33
C ARG A 143 40.21 20.40 -53.34
N ALA A 144 39.83 21.10 -54.41
CA ALA A 144 38.48 21.64 -54.56
C ALA A 144 37.43 20.52 -54.67
N LEU A 145 37.73 19.46 -55.44
CA LEU A 145 36.86 18.28 -55.55
C LEU A 145 36.64 17.64 -54.18
N LEU A 146 37.71 17.37 -53.43
CA LEU A 146 37.63 16.84 -52.07
C LEU A 146 36.79 17.73 -51.15
N LEU A 147 36.96 19.06 -51.23
CA LEU A 147 36.16 19.99 -50.45
C LEU A 147 34.66 19.87 -50.79
N THR A 148 34.29 19.72 -52.07
CA THR A 148 32.88 19.54 -52.44
C THR A 148 32.30 18.23 -51.92
N GLU A 149 33.07 17.15 -51.89
CA GLU A 149 32.66 15.87 -51.31
C GLU A 149 32.44 16.02 -49.79
N VAL A 150 33.39 16.63 -49.07
CA VAL A 150 33.28 16.91 -47.64
C VAL A 150 32.08 17.79 -47.30
N LEU A 151 31.78 18.79 -48.12
CA LEU A 151 30.61 19.65 -47.92
C LEU A 151 29.29 18.89 -48.10
N LYS A 152 29.19 18.04 -49.12
CA LYS A 152 28.01 17.16 -49.31
C LYS A 152 27.83 16.18 -48.15
N GLU A 153 28.92 15.57 -47.68
CA GLU A 153 28.88 14.72 -46.49
C GLU A 153 28.42 15.50 -45.25
N ARG A 154 28.87 16.76 -45.11
CA ARG A 154 28.47 17.60 -43.99
C ARG A 154 26.98 17.96 -44.02
N GLU A 155 26.43 18.23 -45.20
CA GLU A 155 24.99 18.44 -45.38
C GLU A 155 24.21 17.18 -44.98
N ALA A 156 24.61 16.00 -45.46
CA ALA A 156 23.99 14.73 -45.08
C ALA A 156 24.08 14.46 -43.56
N GLN A 157 25.22 14.76 -42.92
CA GLN A 157 25.35 14.68 -41.45
C GLN A 157 24.42 15.65 -40.72
N MET A 158 24.25 16.87 -41.23
CA MET A 158 23.35 17.87 -40.66
C MET A 158 21.88 17.42 -40.74
N GLU A 159 21.47 16.89 -41.89
CA GLU A 159 20.14 16.32 -42.11
C GLU A 159 19.89 15.14 -41.17
N LEU A 160 20.82 14.18 -41.12
CA LEU A 160 20.73 13.04 -40.21
C LEU A 160 20.59 13.49 -38.75
N LYS A 161 21.40 14.48 -38.34
CA LYS A 161 21.33 15.04 -36.98
C LYS A 161 19.96 15.67 -36.69
N GLN A 162 19.39 16.41 -37.64
CA GLN A 162 18.05 17.00 -37.49
C GLN A 162 16.97 15.92 -37.40
N GLN A 163 17.04 14.90 -38.26
CA GLN A 163 16.10 13.78 -38.24
C GLN A 163 16.15 13.05 -36.90
N THR A 164 17.34 12.71 -36.40
CA THR A 164 17.53 12.08 -35.09
C THR A 164 16.92 12.92 -33.97
N LYS A 165 17.18 14.23 -33.95
CA LYS A 165 16.57 15.15 -32.96
C LYS A 165 15.04 15.16 -33.03
N SER A 166 14.48 15.28 -34.23
CA SER A 166 13.02 15.27 -34.41
C SER A 166 12.38 13.93 -34.02
N ALA A 167 13.11 12.82 -34.17
CA ALA A 167 12.66 11.49 -33.78
C ALA A 167 12.70 11.32 -32.25
N THR A 168 13.78 11.78 -31.60
CA THR A 168 13.85 11.79 -30.13
C THR A 168 12.77 12.68 -29.52
N GLU A 169 12.56 13.90 -30.04
CA GLU A 169 11.50 14.79 -29.56
C GLU A 169 10.10 14.19 -29.74
N ARG A 170 9.84 13.49 -30.85
CA ARG A 170 8.57 12.78 -31.05
C ARG A 170 8.37 11.66 -30.04
N TRP A 171 9.41 10.87 -29.79
CA TRP A 171 9.36 9.77 -28.83
C TRP A 171 9.22 10.27 -27.38
N GLU A 172 9.92 11.35 -27.01
CA GLU A 172 9.77 12.02 -25.72
C GLU A 172 8.34 12.52 -25.50
N LYS A 173 7.72 13.12 -26.53
CA LYS A 173 6.30 13.54 -26.47
C LYS A 173 5.37 12.35 -26.29
N GLU A 174 5.58 11.26 -27.02
CA GLU A 174 4.76 10.04 -26.89
C GLU A 174 4.87 9.41 -25.48
N ILE A 175 6.06 9.41 -24.90
CA ILE A 175 6.26 8.97 -23.51
C ILE A 175 5.54 9.87 -22.55
N LEU A 176 5.69 11.19 -22.71
CA LEU A 176 5.06 12.16 -21.84
C LEU A 176 3.54 12.02 -21.89
N GLU A 177 2.95 11.86 -23.08
CA GLU A 177 1.53 11.62 -23.27
C GLU A 177 1.08 10.32 -22.55
N LYS A 178 1.83 9.22 -22.68
CA LYS A 178 1.52 7.97 -21.97
C LYS A 178 1.62 8.10 -20.44
N ILE A 179 2.51 8.94 -19.94
CA ILE A 179 2.61 9.21 -18.50
C ILE A 179 1.39 10.03 -18.06
N MET A 180 1.07 11.11 -18.78
CA MET A 180 -0.08 11.96 -18.49
C MET A 180 -1.40 11.16 -18.51
N THR A 181 -1.62 10.31 -19.51
CA THR A 181 -2.85 9.50 -19.56
C THR A 181 -2.95 8.52 -18.39
N ARG A 182 -1.83 7.89 -17.98
CA ARG A 182 -1.79 7.02 -16.80
C ARG A 182 -2.07 7.78 -15.51
N GLU A 183 -1.53 8.99 -15.38
CA GLU A 183 -1.79 9.86 -14.22
C GLU A 183 -3.26 10.29 -14.18
N ASP A 184 -3.83 10.70 -15.30
CA ASP A 184 -5.25 11.05 -15.43
C ASP A 184 -6.17 9.87 -15.10
N GLU A 185 -5.84 8.67 -15.58
CA GLU A 185 -6.57 7.44 -15.25
C GLU A 185 -6.47 7.11 -13.76
N ALA A 186 -5.29 7.22 -13.16
CA ALA A 186 -5.08 7.01 -11.74
C ALA A 186 -5.87 8.02 -10.89
N MET A 187 -5.91 9.29 -11.31
CA MET A 187 -6.70 10.34 -10.68
C MET A 187 -8.19 10.03 -10.75
N LYS A 188 -8.73 9.68 -11.93
CA LYS A 188 -10.14 9.28 -12.09
C LYS A 188 -10.50 8.08 -11.23
N GLN A 189 -9.66 7.05 -11.19
CA GLN A 189 -9.89 5.89 -10.33
C GLN A 189 -9.92 6.26 -8.84
N GLN A 190 -9.06 7.19 -8.43
CA GLN A 190 -9.05 7.66 -7.05
C GLN A 190 -10.30 8.46 -6.73
N GLU A 191 -10.72 9.37 -7.62
CA GLU A 191 -11.97 10.12 -7.50
C GLU A 191 -13.17 9.17 -7.40
N GLU A 192 -13.29 8.18 -8.28
CA GLU A 192 -14.35 7.16 -8.23
C GLU A 192 -14.35 6.39 -6.92
N LYS A 193 -13.19 5.97 -6.41
CA LYS A 193 -13.07 5.31 -5.10
C LYS A 193 -13.54 6.22 -3.96
N THR A 194 -13.18 7.51 -3.99
CA THR A 194 -13.63 8.47 -2.97
C THR A 194 -15.14 8.70 -3.03
N LEU A 195 -15.70 8.84 -4.24
CA LEU A 195 -17.13 8.98 -4.46
C LEU A 195 -17.88 7.73 -4.00
N LYS A 196 -17.37 6.53 -4.30
CA LYS A 196 -17.95 5.27 -3.86
C LYS A 196 -17.98 5.17 -2.34
N LYS A 197 -16.86 5.43 -1.66
CA LYS A 197 -16.79 5.47 -0.19
C LYS A 197 -17.74 6.50 0.40
N ARG A 198 -17.90 7.66 -0.24
CA ARG A 198 -18.87 8.68 0.19
C ARG A 198 -20.31 8.19 0.06
N ARG A 199 -20.66 7.54 -1.05
CA ARG A 199 -21.98 6.93 -1.25
C ARG A 199 -22.27 5.86 -0.23
N GLU A 200 -21.32 4.96 0.04
CA GLU A 200 -21.44 3.90 1.05
C GLU A 200 -21.66 4.49 2.45
N ARG A 201 -20.92 5.56 2.81
CA ARG A 201 -21.12 6.25 4.10
C ARG A 201 -22.49 6.91 4.20
N MET A 202 -22.98 7.52 3.12
CA MET A 202 -24.31 8.13 3.10
C MET A 202 -25.40 7.07 3.25
N ALA A 203 -25.31 5.97 2.49
CA ALA A 203 -26.26 4.86 2.60
C ALA A 203 -26.24 4.26 4.01
N PHE A 204 -25.06 4.01 4.59
CA PHE A 204 -24.94 3.50 5.96
C PHE A 204 -25.54 4.46 7.00
N ALA A 205 -25.34 5.78 6.83
CA ALA A 205 -25.93 6.78 7.71
C ALA A 205 -27.46 6.83 7.59
N GLU A 206 -28.01 6.66 6.38
CA GLU A 206 -29.45 6.56 6.16
C GLU A 206 -30.04 5.29 6.77
N ASP A 207 -29.39 4.14 6.59
CA ASP A 207 -29.80 2.88 7.21
C ASP A 207 -29.80 2.98 8.74
N LEU A 208 -28.75 3.54 9.33
CA LEU A 208 -28.68 3.77 10.78
C LEU A 208 -29.80 4.70 11.26
N LYS A 209 -30.08 5.77 10.50
CA LYS A 209 -31.18 6.69 10.81
C LYS A 209 -32.54 5.98 10.75
N ASN A 210 -32.74 5.08 9.80
CA ASN A 210 -33.97 4.29 9.69
C ASN A 210 -34.10 3.31 10.86
N GLN A 211 -33.02 2.62 11.24
CA GLN A 211 -32.99 1.76 12.43
C GLN A 211 -33.28 2.54 13.72
N MET A 212 -32.76 3.76 13.87
CA MET A 212 -33.06 4.61 15.02
C MET A 212 -34.54 4.96 15.08
N LYS A 213 -35.14 5.37 13.96
CA LYS A 213 -36.58 5.66 13.89
C LYS A 213 -37.44 4.44 14.18
N GLU A 214 -37.07 3.27 13.68
CA GLU A 214 -37.78 2.02 13.95
C GLU A 214 -37.71 1.65 15.44
N ASN A 215 -36.53 1.76 16.05
CA ASN A 215 -36.34 1.54 17.49
C ASN A 215 -37.08 2.57 18.35
N GLU A 216 -37.16 3.83 17.92
CA GLU A 216 -37.98 4.86 18.57
C GLU A 216 -39.46 4.49 18.50
N LEU A 217 -39.96 4.11 17.33
CA LEU A 217 -41.35 3.69 17.16
C LEU A 217 -41.69 2.46 18.02
N ILE A 218 -40.78 1.48 18.11
CA ILE A 218 -40.97 0.30 18.97
C ILE A 218 -41.04 0.71 20.44
N ARG A 219 -40.16 1.62 20.89
CA ARG A 219 -40.17 2.15 22.26
C ARG A 219 -41.47 2.90 22.56
N GLU A 220 -41.91 3.77 21.66
CA GLU A 220 -43.19 4.47 21.81
C GLU A 220 -44.37 3.52 21.89
N GLN A 221 -44.40 2.46 21.07
CA GLN A 221 -45.43 1.42 21.14
C GLN A 221 -45.38 0.64 22.46
N GLN A 222 -44.19 0.35 22.99
CA GLN A 222 -44.04 -0.31 24.30
C GLN A 222 -44.54 0.59 25.42
N GLU A 223 -44.13 1.86 25.44
CA GLU A 223 -44.61 2.84 26.42
C GLU A 223 -46.13 3.03 26.37
N GLN A 224 -46.73 3.03 25.17
CA GLN A 224 -48.18 3.09 25.03
C GLN A 224 -48.86 1.83 25.59
N LYS A 225 -48.30 0.64 25.34
CA LYS A 225 -48.81 -0.61 25.91
C LYS A 225 -48.66 -0.64 27.43
N GLU A 226 -47.56 -0.14 27.98
CA GLU A 226 -47.37 -0.01 29.43
C GLU A 226 -48.38 0.96 30.04
N LYS A 227 -48.56 2.15 29.46
CA LYS A 227 -49.58 3.11 29.90
C LYS A 227 -51.00 2.52 29.87
N GLN A 228 -51.32 1.70 28.87
CA GLN A 228 -52.61 0.99 28.82
C GLN A 228 -52.74 -0.02 29.96
N LYS A 229 -51.70 -0.82 30.23
CA LYS A 229 -51.69 -1.76 31.36
C LYS A 229 -51.80 -1.03 32.70
N ASP A 230 -51.04 0.04 32.90
CA ASP A 230 -51.10 0.87 34.11
C ASP A 230 -52.51 1.44 34.29
N GLN A 231 -53.15 1.91 33.21
CA GLN A 231 -54.52 2.41 33.26
C GLN A 231 -55.53 1.31 33.62
N GLU A 232 -55.38 0.10 33.07
CA GLU A 232 -56.19 -1.06 33.46
C GLU A 232 -55.95 -1.47 34.92
N GLU A 233 -54.70 -1.47 35.40
CA GLU A 233 -54.37 -1.77 36.80
C GLU A 233 -54.94 -0.72 37.75
N ILE A 234 -54.85 0.57 37.41
CA ILE A 234 -55.49 1.64 38.18
C ILE A 234 -57.01 1.43 38.25
N GLN A 235 -57.65 1.04 37.14
CA GLN A 235 -59.08 0.71 37.14
C GLN A 235 -59.39 -0.49 38.06
N ARG A 236 -58.60 -1.56 37.98
CA ARG A 236 -58.76 -2.75 38.85
C ARG A 236 -58.57 -2.42 40.33
N LEU A 237 -57.55 -1.62 40.66
CA LEU A 237 -57.28 -1.17 42.03
C LEU A 237 -58.42 -0.29 42.55
N PHE A 238 -58.97 0.59 41.72
CA PHE A 238 -60.11 1.41 42.07
C PHE A 238 -61.36 0.57 42.37
N GLU A 239 -61.63 -0.46 41.56
CA GLU A 239 -62.73 -1.41 41.81
C GLU A 239 -62.52 -2.21 43.11
N LEU A 240 -61.29 -2.66 43.38
CA LEU A 240 -60.95 -3.36 44.61
C LEU A 240 -61.15 -2.46 45.83
N GLN A 241 -60.67 -1.22 45.77
CA GLN A 241 -60.84 -0.23 46.83
C GLN A 241 -62.31 0.04 47.13
N GLN A 242 -63.17 0.13 46.09
CA GLN A 242 -64.62 0.25 46.31
C GLN A 242 -65.23 -0.98 46.99
N ARG A 243 -64.74 -2.19 46.66
CA ARG A 243 -65.20 -3.43 47.33
C ARG A 243 -64.76 -3.47 48.78
N GLU A 244 -63.50 -3.12 49.07
CA GLU A 244 -62.97 -3.05 50.44
C GLU A 244 -63.74 -2.03 51.29
N GLN A 245 -64.04 -0.84 50.74
CA GLN A 245 -64.86 0.15 51.44
C GLN A 245 -66.27 -0.39 51.77
N ARG A 246 -66.87 -1.18 50.87
CA ARG A 246 -68.19 -1.81 51.14
C ARG A 246 -68.10 -2.86 52.24
N THR A 247 -67.05 -3.70 52.25
CA THR A 247 -66.85 -4.70 53.29
C THR A 247 -66.50 -4.07 54.64
N ASP A 248 -65.69 -3.01 54.67
CA ASP A 248 -65.33 -2.28 55.88
C ASP A 248 -66.55 -1.60 56.51
N LEU A 249 -67.44 -1.02 55.70
CA LEU A 249 -68.71 -0.47 56.17
C LEU A 249 -69.58 -1.54 56.83
N GLN A 250 -69.70 -2.71 56.20
CA GLN A 250 -70.45 -3.85 56.77
C GLN A 250 -69.83 -4.36 58.07
N GLN A 251 -68.50 -4.48 58.14
CA GLN A 251 -67.80 -4.90 59.36
C GLN A 251 -67.94 -3.87 60.49
N ARG A 252 -67.86 -2.57 60.19
CA ARG A 252 -68.09 -1.49 61.18
C ARG A 252 -69.50 -1.52 61.74
N GLU A 253 -70.51 -1.81 60.93
CA GLU A 253 -71.89 -1.96 61.41
C GLU A 253 -72.06 -3.18 62.32
N HIS A 254 -71.39 -4.30 62.01
CA HIS A 254 -71.39 -5.48 62.88
C HIS A 254 -70.68 -5.23 64.22
N LEU A 255 -69.53 -4.54 64.21
CA LEU A 255 -68.80 -4.19 65.43
C LEU A 255 -69.60 -3.24 66.34
N ARG A 256 -70.28 -2.24 65.76
CA ARG A 256 -71.13 -1.31 66.52
C ARG A 256 -72.28 -2.01 67.26
N LYS A 257 -72.85 -3.07 66.68
CA LYS A 257 -73.90 -3.88 67.33
C LYS A 257 -73.36 -4.66 68.53
N ILE A 258 -72.13 -5.15 68.45
CA ILE A 258 -71.46 -5.87 69.55
C ILE A 258 -71.05 -4.91 70.67
N GLU A 259 -70.58 -3.71 70.32
CA GLU A 259 -70.19 -2.69 71.31
C GLU A 259 -71.38 -2.14 72.10
N ALA A 260 -72.53 -1.93 71.46
CA ALA A 260 -73.76 -1.50 72.15
C ALA A 260 -74.22 -2.49 73.22
N GLN A 261 -74.14 -3.80 72.93
CA GLN A 261 -74.47 -4.86 73.90
C GLN A 261 -73.49 -4.91 75.08
N LYS A 262 -72.22 -4.59 74.86
CA LYS A 262 -71.22 -4.53 75.95
C LYS A 262 -71.42 -3.31 76.87
N GLN A 263 -71.81 -2.17 76.31
CA GLN A 263 -72.05 -0.95 77.09
C GLN A 263 -73.23 -1.10 78.06
N GLU A 264 -74.30 -1.78 77.65
CA GLU A 264 -75.46 -2.07 78.51
C GLU A 264 -75.06 -2.89 79.75
N ILE A 265 -74.22 -3.91 79.59
CA ILE A 265 -73.73 -4.77 80.68
C ILE A 265 -72.80 -3.98 81.63
N GLU A 266 -71.94 -3.11 81.09
CA GLU A 266 -71.03 -2.30 81.92
C GLU A 266 -71.73 -1.21 82.74
N GLU A 267 -72.85 -0.67 82.25
CA GLU A 267 -73.64 0.33 82.99
C GLU A 267 -74.35 -0.27 84.21
N GLU A 268 -74.84 -1.50 84.09
CA GLU A 268 -75.43 -2.24 85.21
C GLU A 268 -74.38 -2.54 86.30
N GLN A 269 -73.16 -2.91 85.90
CA GLN A 269 -72.05 -3.15 86.83
C GLN A 269 -71.57 -1.85 87.52
N ARG A 270 -71.61 -0.70 86.83
CA ARG A 270 -71.26 0.61 87.42
C ARG A 270 -72.22 1.05 88.54
N LYS A 271 -73.52 0.78 88.41
CA LYS A 271 -74.51 1.09 89.47
C LYS A 271 -74.24 0.32 90.76
N LEU A 272 -73.91 -0.96 90.66
CA LEU A 272 -73.56 -1.80 91.81
C LEU A 272 -72.30 -1.30 92.53
N PHE A 273 -71.25 -0.93 91.78
CA PHE A 273 -69.98 -0.47 92.33
C PHE A 273 -70.08 0.88 93.08
N LEU A 274 -70.89 1.82 92.58
CA LEU A 274 -71.09 3.12 93.23
C LEU A 274 -71.75 3.00 94.61
N SER A 275 -72.70 2.07 94.77
CA SER A 275 -73.37 1.82 96.06
C SER A 275 -72.39 1.27 97.13
N ALA A 276 -71.44 0.43 96.72
CA ALA A 276 -70.42 -0.14 97.59
C ALA A 276 -69.35 0.89 98.01
N LYS A 277 -68.94 1.77 97.09
CA LYS A 277 -67.92 2.81 97.33
C LYS A 277 -68.36 3.87 98.35
N GLN A 278 -69.65 4.18 98.42
CA GLN A 278 -70.20 5.12 99.41
C GLN A 278 -70.18 4.57 100.85
N LYS A 279 -70.28 3.25 101.04
CA LYS A 279 -70.17 2.63 102.37
C LYS A 279 -68.72 2.62 102.88
N MET A 280 -67.76 2.32 102.01
CA MET A 280 -66.32 2.29 102.36
C MET A 280 -65.73 3.67 102.72
N THR A 281 -66.21 4.74 102.10
CA THR A 281 -65.73 6.11 102.37
C THR A 281 -66.17 6.66 103.73
N LYS A 282 -67.29 6.18 104.29
CA LYS A 282 -67.72 6.56 105.66
C LYS A 282 -66.79 5.95 106.73
N LEU A 283 -66.43 4.68 106.58
CA LEU A 283 -65.52 3.97 107.51
C LEU A 283 -64.09 4.55 107.52
N ARG A 284 -63.57 5.03 106.37
CA ARG A 284 -62.24 5.68 106.31
C ARG A 284 -62.17 7.00 107.08
N LYS A 285 -63.21 7.83 107.00
CA LYS A 285 -63.26 9.15 107.65
C LYS A 285 -63.28 9.10 109.19
N GLU A 286 -63.56 7.95 109.77
CA GLU A 286 -63.57 7.73 111.21
C GLU A 286 -62.17 7.33 111.71
N LYS A 287 -61.50 6.39 111.03
CA LYS A 287 -60.11 5.99 111.33
C LYS A 287 -59.08 7.10 111.17
N ASP A 288 -59.25 8.00 110.20
CA ASP A 288 -58.31 9.09 109.97
C ASP A 288 -58.30 10.13 111.10
N ARG A 289 -59.40 10.28 111.86
CA ARG A 289 -59.47 11.21 113.01
C ARG A 289 -58.65 10.72 114.21
N GLU A 290 -58.61 9.40 114.43
CA GLU A 290 -57.81 8.77 115.47
C GLU A 290 -56.29 8.98 115.22
N ILE A 291 -55.87 8.82 113.97
CA ILE A 291 -54.46 8.93 113.56
C ILE A 291 -53.93 10.37 113.71
N ILE A 292 -54.76 11.38 113.47
CA ILE A 292 -54.38 12.80 113.61
C ILE A 292 -54.09 13.16 115.07
N ARG A 293 -54.87 12.64 116.04
CA ARG A 293 -54.61 12.87 117.47
C ARG A 293 -53.27 12.30 117.93
N PHE A 294 -52.90 11.11 117.44
CA PHE A 294 -51.63 10.47 117.79
C PHE A 294 -50.41 11.19 117.18
N LYS A 295 -50.52 11.73 115.96
CA LYS A 295 -49.43 12.48 115.30
C LYS A 295 -49.09 13.81 116.00
N LEU A 296 -50.07 14.51 116.58
CA LEU A 296 -49.86 15.78 117.28
C LEU A 296 -49.01 15.63 118.56
N MET A 297 -49.10 14.48 119.23
CA MET A 297 -48.32 14.19 120.45
C MET A 297 -46.82 13.97 120.17
N ILE A 298 -46.47 13.40 119.02
CA ILE A 298 -45.08 13.12 118.62
C ILE A 298 -44.34 14.40 118.17
N ILE A 299 -45.04 15.37 117.58
CA ILE A 299 -44.44 16.61 117.07
C ILE A 299 -44.02 17.56 118.21
N TYR A 300 -44.77 17.62 119.31
CA TYR A 300 -44.47 18.50 120.45
C TYR A 300 -43.18 18.09 121.20
N ALA A 301 -42.91 16.79 121.33
CA ALA A 301 -41.70 16.27 121.97
C ALA A 301 -40.42 16.48 121.12
N ALA A 302 -40.53 16.41 119.79
CA ALA A 302 -39.39 16.64 118.88
C ALA A 302 -39.02 18.13 118.71
N SER A 303 -39.94 19.05 119.04
CA SER A 303 -39.74 20.51 118.90
C SER A 303 -38.91 21.11 120.04
N GLN A 304 -39.04 20.63 121.28
CA GLN A 304 -38.24 21.10 122.43
C GLN A 304 -36.74 20.77 122.32
N SER A 305 -36.38 19.58 121.81
CA SER A 305 -34.97 19.17 121.69
C SER A 305 -34.21 19.90 120.57
N ARG A 306 -34.89 20.38 119.52
CA ARG A 306 -34.24 21.14 118.43
C ARG A 306 -33.93 22.59 118.82
N HIS A 307 -34.72 23.19 119.70
CA HIS A 307 -34.53 24.61 120.08
C HIS A 307 -33.29 24.82 120.97
N GLN A 308 -32.93 23.86 121.82
CA GLN A 308 -31.74 23.95 122.68
C GLN A 308 -30.41 23.71 121.92
N HIS A 309 -30.46 23.02 120.77
CA HIS A 309 -29.27 22.69 119.97
C HIS A 309 -28.88 23.79 118.96
N VAL A 310 -29.82 24.66 118.58
CA VAL A 310 -29.58 25.79 117.66
C VAL A 310 -28.98 26.99 118.41
N MET A 311 -29.44 27.27 119.63
CA MET A 311 -28.98 28.43 120.43
C MET A 311 -27.52 28.34 120.91
N THR A 312 -26.92 27.15 120.93
CA THR A 312 -25.52 26.93 121.37
C THR A 312 -24.50 26.97 120.23
N GLU A 313 -24.94 26.74 118.99
CA GLU A 313 -24.11 26.80 117.77
C GLU A 313 -24.02 28.23 117.21
N GLU A 314 -25.10 29.02 117.26
CA GLU A 314 -25.12 30.42 116.78
C GLU A 314 -24.19 31.36 117.60
N ARG A 315 -24.04 31.12 118.91
CA ARG A 315 -23.10 31.89 119.76
C ARG A 315 -21.62 31.66 119.40
N LYS A 316 -21.27 30.43 119.02
CA LYS A 316 -19.88 30.05 118.66
C LYS A 316 -19.49 30.52 117.26
N PHE A 317 -20.47 30.80 116.39
CA PHE A 317 -20.24 31.33 115.04
C PHE A 317 -20.09 32.86 115.04
N ALA A 318 -20.82 33.57 115.91
CA ALA A 318 -20.73 35.04 116.02
C ALA A 318 -19.39 35.53 116.60
N GLU A 319 -18.79 34.83 117.57
CA GLU A 319 -17.50 35.22 118.17
C GLU A 319 -16.31 35.09 117.21
N LYS A 320 -16.33 34.11 116.29
CA LYS A 320 -15.27 33.90 115.30
C LYS A 320 -15.29 34.94 114.16
N ASN A 321 -16.47 35.42 113.77
CA ASN A 321 -16.60 36.44 112.72
C ASN A 321 -16.09 37.83 113.17
N VAL A 322 -16.26 38.18 114.45
CA VAL A 322 -15.77 39.44 115.01
C VAL A 322 -14.24 39.47 115.11
N GLN A 323 -13.61 38.33 115.41
CA GLN A 323 -12.14 38.22 115.44
C GLN A 323 -11.51 38.35 114.04
N LEU A 324 -12.14 37.75 113.01
CA LEU A 324 -11.70 37.85 111.62
C LEU A 324 -11.81 39.27 111.05
N THR A 325 -12.90 40.00 111.32
CA THR A 325 -13.04 41.40 110.86
C THR A 325 -12.08 42.36 111.56
N ALA A 326 -11.72 42.10 112.81
CA ALA A 326 -10.76 42.93 113.54
C ALA A 326 -9.31 42.77 113.04
N GLU A 327 -8.93 41.59 112.54
CA GLU A 327 -7.60 41.36 111.95
C GLU A 327 -7.49 41.92 110.52
N GLU A 328 -8.55 41.83 109.72
CA GLU A 328 -8.60 42.41 108.37
C GLU A 328 -8.50 43.94 108.39
N GLU A 329 -9.21 44.61 109.31
CA GLU A 329 -9.16 46.08 109.46
C GLU A 329 -7.76 46.56 109.91
N LYS A 330 -7.09 45.82 110.81
CA LYS A 330 -5.70 46.16 111.21
C LYS A 330 -4.72 46.13 110.03
N ARG A 331 -4.81 45.09 109.19
CA ARG A 331 -3.95 44.97 107.99
C ARG A 331 -4.25 46.07 106.96
N PHE A 332 -5.52 46.44 106.81
CA PHE A 332 -5.93 47.55 105.94
C PHE A 332 -5.38 48.90 106.42
N GLN A 333 -5.41 49.15 107.73
CA GLN A 333 -4.88 50.39 108.33
C GLN A 333 -3.36 50.53 108.10
N GLU A 334 -2.58 49.48 108.35
CA GLU A 334 -1.13 49.47 108.12
C GLU A 334 -0.77 49.71 106.64
N TYR A 335 -1.49 49.07 105.71
CA TYR A 335 -1.29 49.27 104.28
C TYR A 335 -1.68 50.68 103.83
N SER A 336 -2.79 51.22 104.34
CA SER A 336 -3.25 52.56 103.99
C SER A 336 -2.26 53.67 104.40
N GLN A 337 -1.57 53.49 105.54
CA GLN A 337 -0.52 54.40 106.00
C GLN A 337 0.69 54.38 105.06
N GLN A 338 1.17 53.20 104.63
CA GLN A 338 2.29 53.09 103.69
C GLN A 338 2.00 53.80 102.36
N VAL A 339 0.76 53.69 101.84
CA VAL A 339 0.36 54.34 100.58
C VAL A 339 0.27 55.87 100.73
N ILE A 340 -0.17 56.35 101.89
CA ILE A 340 -0.22 57.79 102.20
C ILE A 340 1.21 58.36 102.33
N ASP A 341 2.11 57.66 103.02
CA ASP A 341 3.49 58.09 103.22
C ASP A 341 4.27 58.12 101.89
N ALA A 342 4.11 57.10 101.04
CA ALA A 342 4.70 57.08 99.70
C ALA A 342 4.16 58.20 98.78
N ALA A 343 2.88 58.54 98.90
CA ALA A 343 2.29 59.65 98.15
C ALA A 343 2.73 61.04 98.67
N ALA A 344 3.02 61.16 99.97
CA ALA A 344 3.58 62.35 100.60
C ALA A 344 5.00 62.62 100.11
N GLU A 345 5.84 61.59 100.06
CA GLU A 345 7.21 61.68 99.53
C GLU A 345 7.23 62.10 98.05
N ALA A 346 6.26 61.61 97.25
CA ALA A 346 6.12 61.97 95.84
C ALA A 346 5.54 63.38 95.57
N LYS A 347 5.31 64.21 96.60
CA LYS A 347 4.71 65.57 96.51
C LYS A 347 3.38 65.63 95.76
N LYS A 348 2.55 64.58 95.87
CA LYS A 348 1.20 64.53 95.27
C LYS A 348 0.15 65.02 96.27
N MET A 349 -1.03 65.43 95.79
CA MET A 349 -2.12 65.89 96.66
C MET A 349 -2.58 64.77 97.62
N LEU A 350 -2.37 64.98 98.92
CA LEU A 350 -2.63 64.02 100.00
C LEU A 350 -4.11 63.96 100.44
N PHE A 351 -4.87 65.03 100.23
CA PHE A 351 -6.21 65.18 100.77
C PHE A 351 -7.23 64.09 100.34
N PRO A 352 -7.24 63.59 99.08
CA PRO A 352 -8.13 62.51 98.67
C PRO A 352 -7.82 61.17 99.35
N LEU A 353 -6.55 60.90 99.63
CA LEU A 353 -6.11 59.63 100.24
C LEU A 353 -6.46 59.57 101.73
N TYR A 354 -6.26 60.67 102.47
CA TYR A 354 -6.73 60.75 103.87
C TYR A 354 -8.25 60.62 103.98
N LYS A 355 -9.00 61.15 103.00
CA LYS A 355 -10.46 61.01 102.95
C LYS A 355 -10.89 59.58 102.65
N ALA A 356 -10.11 58.81 101.88
CA ALA A 356 -10.39 57.40 101.60
C ALA A 356 -10.04 56.49 102.79
N ALA A 357 -8.89 56.69 103.44
CA ALA A 357 -8.47 55.86 104.58
C ALA A 357 -9.33 56.06 105.84
N ARG A 358 -9.89 57.26 106.07
CA ARG A 358 -10.83 57.51 107.18
C ARG A 358 -12.25 57.06 106.90
N LYS A 359 -12.59 56.77 105.65
CA LYS A 359 -13.94 56.36 105.27
C LYS A 359 -14.01 54.83 105.33
N GLY A 360 -13.99 54.31 106.55
CA GLY A 360 -14.31 52.92 106.84
C GLY A 360 -15.73 52.57 106.38
N ASN A 361 -15.99 51.28 106.22
CA ASN A 361 -17.25 50.75 105.69
C ASN A 361 -18.45 51.34 106.45
N PRO A 362 -19.44 51.92 105.75
CA PRO A 362 -20.62 52.45 106.39
C PRO A 362 -21.36 51.32 107.14
N PRO A 363 -21.86 51.57 108.36
CA PRO A 363 -22.75 50.66 109.05
C PRO A 363 -23.93 50.34 108.15
N GLU A 364 -24.29 49.07 108.08
CA GLU A 364 -25.37 48.51 107.27
C GLU A 364 -26.74 48.91 107.87
N ASP A 365 -27.03 50.21 107.88
CA ASP A 365 -28.30 50.81 108.31
C ASP A 365 -28.57 52.13 107.56
N GLY A 366 -29.30 52.02 106.44
CA GLY A 366 -29.90 53.13 105.70
C GLY A 366 -31.21 52.70 105.01
N PRO A 367 -32.25 53.56 104.91
CA PRO A 367 -33.65 53.12 104.98
C PRO A 367 -34.37 52.94 103.62
N ALA A 368 -35.49 52.22 103.69
CA ALA A 368 -36.39 51.78 102.63
C ALA A 368 -36.67 52.78 101.49
N SER A 369 -36.52 52.31 100.24
CA SER A 369 -37.18 52.86 99.05
C SER A 369 -37.76 51.71 98.23
N ARG A 370 -39.09 51.58 98.32
CA ARG A 370 -40.07 50.88 97.46
C ARG A 370 -39.43 50.26 96.20
N GLY A 371 -39.47 48.96 95.95
CA GLY A 371 -40.48 47.94 96.19
C GLY A 371 -40.41 46.97 95.00
N VAL A 372 -40.78 45.71 95.23
CA VAL A 372 -40.73 44.56 94.28
C VAL A 372 -39.37 43.84 94.22
N GLN A 373 -39.25 42.98 95.21
CA GLN A 373 -38.39 41.81 95.34
C GLN A 373 -38.54 40.83 94.14
N PRO A 374 -37.45 40.34 93.55
CA PRO A 374 -37.48 39.16 92.70
C PRO A 374 -36.97 37.94 93.48
N THR A 375 -37.88 37.05 93.88
CA THR A 375 -37.56 35.62 93.96
C THR A 375 -38.85 34.81 93.83
N CYS A 376 -39.03 34.19 92.67
CA CYS A 376 -40.17 33.36 92.34
C CYS A 376 -40.25 32.12 93.26
N LEU A 377 -41.38 31.96 93.94
CA LEU A 377 -41.83 30.67 94.48
C LEU A 377 -43.37 30.58 94.37
N VAL A 378 -43.82 29.83 93.35
CA VAL A 378 -45.00 28.95 93.26
C VAL A 378 -46.45 29.53 93.41
N GLN A 379 -47.30 29.18 92.42
CA GLN A 379 -48.78 28.93 92.33
C GLN A 379 -49.64 29.11 93.62
N ASP A 380 -50.93 29.50 93.67
CA ASP A 380 -52.05 29.74 92.72
C ASP A 380 -53.26 30.44 93.46
N VAL A 381 -54.43 30.57 92.80
CA VAL A 381 -55.83 30.74 93.31
C VAL A 381 -56.30 32.08 93.98
N SER A 382 -56.51 33.15 93.18
CA SER A 382 -57.45 34.29 93.46
C SER A 382 -57.91 35.11 92.22
N GLY A 383 -57.66 34.64 90.99
CA GLY A 383 -58.43 35.07 89.80
C GLY A 383 -58.30 36.53 89.32
N ALA A 384 -57.13 36.93 88.79
CA ALA A 384 -57.06 38.01 87.80
C ALA A 384 -56.00 37.71 86.71
N VAL A 385 -56.35 38.09 85.49
CA VAL A 385 -55.85 37.66 84.17
C VAL A 385 -54.39 38.05 83.89
N MET A 386 -53.60 37.13 83.33
CA MET A 386 -52.28 37.47 82.80
C MET A 386 -52.41 38.32 81.51
N PRO A 387 -51.62 39.40 81.33
CA PRO A 387 -51.79 40.32 80.20
C PRO A 387 -51.64 39.64 78.85
N ARG A 388 -52.71 39.65 78.05
CA ARG A 388 -52.71 39.22 76.65
C ARG A 388 -51.95 40.26 75.83
N ILE A 389 -50.65 40.05 75.60
CA ILE A 389 -49.85 40.94 74.72
C ILE A 389 -50.20 40.62 73.27
N VAL A 390 -51.36 41.09 72.82
CA VAL A 390 -51.73 41.13 71.40
C VAL A 390 -51.51 42.56 70.93
N THR A 391 -50.46 42.79 70.16
CA THR A 391 -50.23 44.08 69.50
C THR A 391 -50.40 43.89 67.99
N ARG A 392 -50.89 44.92 67.27
CA ARG A 392 -51.05 44.85 65.81
C ARG A 392 -49.76 44.43 65.08
N LYS A 393 -48.59 44.70 65.67
CA LYS A 393 -47.28 44.26 65.16
C LYS A 393 -47.07 42.75 65.35
N THR A 394 -47.41 42.17 66.51
CA THR A 394 -47.28 40.73 66.74
C THR A 394 -48.31 39.91 65.97
N GLU A 395 -49.51 40.44 65.69
CA GLU A 395 -50.47 39.80 64.77
C GLU A 395 -50.05 39.85 63.29
N LYS A 396 -49.38 40.92 62.83
CA LYS A 396 -48.87 41.01 61.45
C LYS A 396 -47.74 40.02 61.19
N ILE A 397 -46.85 39.81 62.16
CA ILE A 397 -45.77 38.82 62.04
C ILE A 397 -46.34 37.40 62.07
N LYS A 398 -47.37 37.16 62.89
CA LYS A 398 -48.09 35.88 62.90
C LYS A 398 -48.81 35.61 61.56
N LYS A 399 -49.45 36.62 60.95
CA LYS A 399 -50.07 36.53 59.61
C LYS A 399 -49.07 36.42 58.44
N LEU A 400 -47.81 36.81 58.61
CA LEU A 400 -46.77 36.63 57.60
C LEU A 400 -46.25 35.18 57.55
N HIS A 401 -46.40 34.42 58.63
CA HIS A 401 -46.02 33.01 58.72
C HIS A 401 -47.22 32.04 58.85
N GLU A 402 -48.45 32.53 59.02
CA GLU A 402 -49.69 31.75 58.93
C GLU A 402 -50.14 31.63 57.45
N ALA A 403 -50.11 30.41 56.91
CA ALA A 403 -50.61 30.09 55.59
C ALA A 403 -52.15 30.04 55.60
N ALA A 404 -52.81 31.17 55.36
CA ALA A 404 -54.27 31.24 55.40
C ALA A 404 -54.98 30.79 54.11
N ASP A 405 -54.27 30.63 52.98
CA ASP A 405 -54.84 30.05 51.76
C ASP A 405 -53.75 29.43 50.86
N ILE A 406 -53.88 28.13 50.60
CA ILE A 406 -52.94 27.32 49.80
C ILE A 406 -52.80 27.88 48.38
N ASN A 407 -53.86 28.50 47.83
CA ASN A 407 -53.86 29.01 46.46
C ASN A 407 -53.00 30.26 46.26
N GLN A 408 -52.82 31.08 47.30
CA GLN A 408 -51.98 32.28 47.25
C GLN A 408 -50.49 31.94 47.41
N ALA A 409 -50.18 30.89 48.18
CA ALA A 409 -48.83 30.32 48.29
C ALA A 409 -48.37 29.70 46.96
N LYS A 410 -49.26 28.99 46.25
CA LYS A 410 -48.98 28.40 44.92
C LYS A 410 -48.59 29.46 43.87
N ARG A 411 -49.24 30.64 43.87
CA ARG A 411 -48.88 31.75 42.95
C ARG A 411 -47.51 32.37 43.25
N ARG A 412 -47.13 32.52 44.53
CA ARG A 412 -45.79 33.03 44.92
C ARG A 412 -44.66 32.09 44.52
N LEU A 413 -44.96 30.79 44.49
CA LEU A 413 -44.07 29.75 43.98
C LEU A 413 -44.13 29.61 42.45
N GLY A 414 -44.78 30.55 41.76
CA GLY A 414 -44.82 30.62 40.29
C GLY A 414 -45.75 29.63 39.61
N PHE A 415 -46.58 28.90 40.37
CA PHE A 415 -47.62 28.04 39.79
C PHE A 415 -48.87 28.87 39.49
N THR A 416 -49.07 29.21 38.23
CA THR A 416 -50.37 29.65 37.70
C THR A 416 -50.72 28.81 36.47
N TRP A 417 -51.68 27.91 36.63
CA TRP A 417 -52.37 27.21 35.54
C TRP A 417 -53.83 27.00 35.94
N PRO A 418 -54.79 27.01 35.00
CA PRO A 418 -55.89 26.04 35.04
C PRO A 418 -55.36 24.59 34.93
#